data_AF-A0A0D3FIP8-F1
#
_entry.id   AF-A0A0D3FIP8-F1
#
_cell.length_a   1.000
_cell.length_b   1.000
_cell.length_c   1.000
_cell.angle_alpha   90.00
_cell.angle_beta   90.00
_cell.angle_gamma   90.00
#
_symmetry.space_group_name_H-M   'P 1'
#
loop_
_entity.id
_entity.type
_entity.pdbx_description
1 polymer ?
#
loop_
_entity_poly.entity_id
_entity_poly.type
_entity_poly.pdbx_seq_one_letter_code
_entity_poly.pdbx_strand_id
1 'polypeptide(L)'
;MLNEADGMLDVVQYSVQVWTLYILDSSSFELFFEYVELPNFDIASDALNTFKDLLTKHETVVAEFLSSHYEQFFELYTRLLTSPNYVTRRQSVKFLSEFLLEAPNARIMKRYITEVRFLNIMITLLKVFVANPNKPRSIIEALIENRRELLKLLQNLPTSKGEDELDEERNLIIQGIQKLACSSA
;
A
#
# COMPACT_ATOMS: atom_id res chain seq x y z
N MET A 1 11.83 18.07 -39.42
CA MET A 1 10.41 17.86 -39.03
C MET A 1 10.20 16.65 -38.12
N LEU A 2 10.35 15.38 -38.56
CA LEU A 2 10.17 14.23 -37.61
C LEU A 2 11.23 14.20 -36.49
N ASN A 3 12.50 14.44 -36.80
CA ASN A 3 13.59 14.46 -35.79
C ASN A 3 13.56 15.66 -34.83
N GLU A 4 12.93 16.77 -35.21
CA GLU A 4 12.80 17.96 -34.34
C GLU A 4 11.63 17.81 -33.37
N ALA A 5 10.54 17.18 -33.84
CA ALA A 5 9.40 16.85 -32.98
C ALA A 5 9.77 15.81 -31.92
N ASP A 6 10.54 14.78 -32.28
CA ASP A 6 11.09 13.80 -31.32
C ASP A 6 12.04 14.47 -30.31
N GLY A 7 12.96 15.34 -30.79
CA GLY A 7 13.87 16.07 -29.90
C GLY A 7 13.14 17.02 -28.95
N MET A 8 12.07 17.70 -29.39
CA MET A 8 11.24 18.53 -28.50
C MET A 8 10.43 17.68 -27.52
N LEU A 9 9.95 16.50 -27.93
CA LEU A 9 9.25 15.57 -27.04
C LEU A 9 10.19 15.05 -25.94
N ASP A 10 11.42 14.71 -26.28
CA ASP A 10 12.44 14.25 -25.33
C ASP A 10 12.82 15.35 -24.32
N VAL A 11 13.00 16.60 -24.78
CA VAL A 11 13.28 17.74 -23.90
C VAL A 11 12.10 18.00 -22.95
N VAL A 12 10.87 17.92 -23.46
CA VAL A 12 9.67 18.07 -22.63
C VAL A 12 9.61 16.95 -21.59
N GLN A 13 9.77 15.69 -21.98
CA GLN A 13 9.77 14.55 -21.05
C GLN A 13 10.85 14.67 -19.97
N TYR A 14 12.08 15.04 -20.37
CA TYR A 14 13.18 15.29 -19.45
C TYR A 14 12.86 16.42 -18.48
N SER A 15 12.30 17.53 -18.96
CA SER A 15 11.92 18.64 -18.09
C SER A 15 10.87 18.23 -17.06
N VAL A 16 9.85 17.46 -17.46
CA VAL A 16 8.79 17.00 -16.55
C VAL A 16 9.33 16.04 -15.47
N GLN A 17 10.31 15.20 -15.81
CA GLN A 17 11.02 14.37 -14.82
C GLN A 17 11.77 15.22 -13.79
N VAL A 18 12.45 16.28 -14.21
CA VAL A 18 13.14 17.22 -13.31
C VAL A 18 12.16 17.93 -12.37
N TRP A 19 11.02 18.39 -12.89
CA TRP A 19 9.97 19.00 -12.06
C TRP A 19 9.40 18.02 -11.03
N THR A 20 9.21 16.76 -11.43
CA THR A 20 8.73 15.71 -10.53
C THR A 20 9.71 15.49 -9.39
N LEU A 21 11.00 15.35 -9.69
CA LEU A 21 12.04 15.21 -8.66
C LEU A 21 12.08 16.42 -7.72
N TYR A 22 12.03 17.64 -8.27
CA TYR A 22 12.03 18.87 -7.47
C TYR A 22 10.84 18.94 -6.52
N ILE A 23 9.65 18.52 -6.96
CA ILE A 23 8.46 18.45 -6.10
C ILE A 23 8.67 17.39 -5.02
N LEU A 24 9.09 16.17 -5.38
CA LEU A 24 9.30 15.05 -4.45
C LEU A 24 10.28 15.40 -3.32
N ASP A 25 11.38 16.09 -3.64
CA ASP A 25 12.39 16.52 -2.67
C ASP A 25 11.97 17.78 -1.87
N SER A 26 10.83 18.39 -2.19
CA SER A 26 10.35 19.58 -1.50
C SER A 26 9.56 19.25 -0.25
N SER A 27 9.57 20.16 0.74
CA SER A 27 8.67 20.09 1.89
C SER A 27 7.18 20.14 1.50
N SER A 28 6.86 20.65 0.31
CA SER A 28 5.49 20.69 -0.18
C SER A 28 4.94 19.31 -0.52
N PHE A 29 5.82 18.34 -0.84
CA PHE A 29 5.40 16.97 -1.07
C PHE A 29 4.83 16.31 0.20
N GLU A 30 5.42 16.59 1.36
CA GLU A 30 4.93 16.04 2.63
C GLU A 30 3.52 16.52 2.97
N LEU A 31 3.12 17.70 2.50
CA LEU A 31 1.77 18.23 2.71
C LEU A 31 0.68 17.33 2.10
N PHE A 32 1.01 16.53 1.07
CA PHE A 32 0.03 15.58 0.52
C PHE A 32 -0.41 14.53 1.55
N PHE A 33 0.45 14.14 2.50
CA PHE A 33 0.05 13.22 3.58
C PHE A 33 -1.00 13.83 4.51
N GLU A 34 -1.04 15.16 4.62
CA GLU A 34 -2.07 15.89 5.37
C GLU A 34 -3.31 16.14 4.52
N TYR A 35 -3.11 16.54 3.25
CA TYR A 35 -4.21 16.88 2.35
C TYR A 35 -5.14 15.70 2.06
N VAL A 36 -4.60 14.48 1.93
CA VAL A 36 -5.42 13.28 1.72
C VAL A 36 -6.29 12.91 2.93
N GLU A 37 -6.01 13.48 4.10
CA GLU A 37 -6.78 13.26 5.33
C GLU A 37 -7.78 14.38 5.63
N LEU A 38 -7.88 15.40 4.75
CA LEU A 38 -8.82 16.50 4.95
C LEU A 38 -10.27 15.98 4.98
N PRO A 39 -11.12 16.57 5.84
CA PRO A 39 -12.52 16.15 5.96
C PRO A 39 -13.36 16.50 4.73
N ASN A 40 -12.90 17.46 3.90
CA ASN A 40 -13.53 17.78 2.63
C ASN A 40 -13.15 16.72 1.60
N PHE A 41 -14.14 15.91 1.20
CA PHE A 41 -13.95 14.80 0.27
C PHE A 41 -13.37 15.21 -1.08
N ASP A 42 -13.86 16.31 -1.68
CA ASP A 42 -13.44 16.74 -3.01
C ASP A 42 -11.94 17.13 -2.99
N ILE A 43 -11.55 17.91 -1.98
CA ILE A 43 -10.16 18.34 -1.80
C ILE A 43 -9.25 17.15 -1.52
N ALA A 44 -9.65 16.26 -0.60
CA ALA A 44 -8.86 15.08 -0.24
C ALA A 44 -8.71 14.10 -1.42
N SER A 45 -9.76 13.96 -2.24
CA SER A 45 -9.74 13.12 -3.45
C SER A 45 -8.80 13.70 -4.52
N ASP A 46 -8.84 15.01 -4.77
CA ASP A 46 -7.95 15.67 -5.72
C ASP A 46 -6.49 15.63 -5.26
N ALA A 47 -6.25 15.83 -3.96
CA ALA A 47 -4.94 15.67 -3.36
C ALA A 47 -4.43 14.24 -3.52
N LEU A 48 -5.27 13.23 -3.29
CA LEU A 48 -4.90 11.83 -3.45
C LEU A 48 -4.57 11.47 -4.90
N ASN A 49 -5.33 11.97 -5.88
CA ASN A 49 -5.04 11.76 -7.29
C ASN A 49 -3.70 12.39 -7.68
N THR A 50 -3.46 13.63 -7.24
CA THR A 50 -2.19 14.31 -7.49
C THR A 50 -1.02 13.58 -6.82
N PHE A 51 -1.21 13.11 -5.58
CA PHE A 51 -0.22 12.34 -4.84
C PHE A 51 0.14 11.03 -5.55
N LYS A 52 -0.87 10.32 -6.09
CA LYS A 52 -0.67 9.11 -6.90
C LYS A 52 0.06 9.40 -8.20
N ASP A 53 -0.28 10.48 -8.90
CA ASP A 53 0.38 10.86 -10.15
C ASP A 53 1.86 11.17 -9.91
N LEU A 54 2.19 11.92 -8.85
CA LEU A 54 3.57 12.21 -8.47
C LEU A 54 4.38 10.93 -8.18
N LEU A 55 3.72 9.91 -7.64
CA LEU A 55 4.35 8.64 -7.25
C LEU A 55 4.31 7.54 -8.31
N THR A 56 3.68 7.76 -9.48
CA THR A 56 3.56 6.71 -10.51
C THR A 56 3.95 7.17 -11.91
N LYS A 57 3.85 8.46 -12.24
CA LYS A 57 4.03 8.93 -13.62
C LYS A 57 5.46 8.79 -14.15
N HIS A 58 6.46 8.97 -13.27
CA HIS A 58 7.88 8.90 -13.63
C HIS A 58 8.59 7.84 -12.79
N GLU A 59 8.23 6.58 -13.03
CA GLU A 59 8.57 5.43 -12.17
C GLU A 59 10.06 5.32 -11.82
N THR A 60 10.97 5.59 -12.75
CA THR A 60 12.42 5.53 -12.48
C THR A 60 12.87 6.59 -11.47
N VAL A 61 12.39 7.83 -11.62
CA VAL A 61 12.70 8.94 -10.71
C VAL A 61 12.11 8.69 -9.34
N VAL A 62 10.85 8.21 -9.31
CA VAL A 62 10.17 7.87 -8.05
C VAL A 62 10.87 6.72 -7.33
N ALA A 63 11.27 5.66 -8.04
CA ALA A 63 11.98 4.53 -7.46
C ALA A 63 13.33 4.95 -6.84
N GLU A 64 14.03 5.90 -7.47
CA GLU A 64 15.27 6.49 -6.92
C GLU A 64 14.98 7.31 -5.66
N PHE A 65 14.01 8.23 -5.72
CA PHE A 65 13.58 9.05 -4.58
C PHE A 65 13.18 8.18 -3.38
N LEU A 66 12.37 7.15 -3.60
CA LEU A 66 11.91 6.25 -2.53
C LEU A 66 13.02 5.35 -2.00
N SER A 67 14.01 5.03 -2.81
CA SER A 67 15.19 4.30 -2.34
C SER A 67 16.04 5.15 -1.39
N SER A 68 16.19 6.45 -1.68
CA SER A 68 16.96 7.38 -0.84
C SER A 68 16.20 7.87 0.40
N HIS A 69 14.86 8.00 0.32
CA HIS A 69 14.01 8.52 1.40
C HIS A 69 13.14 7.44 2.07
N TYR A 70 13.51 6.17 1.91
CA TYR A 70 12.69 5.01 2.30
C TYR A 70 12.10 5.13 3.71
N GLU A 71 12.92 5.40 4.73
CA GLU A 71 12.46 5.42 6.12
C GLU A 71 11.47 6.55 6.37
N GLN A 72 11.80 7.78 5.94
CA GLN A 72 10.94 8.95 6.10
C GLN A 72 9.61 8.78 5.35
N PHE A 73 9.67 8.32 4.10
CA PHE A 73 8.47 8.11 3.30
C PHE A 73 7.54 7.07 3.92
N PHE A 74 8.05 5.88 4.28
CA PHE A 74 7.20 4.82 4.81
C PHE A 74 6.76 5.07 6.26
N GLU A 75 7.47 5.90 7.03
CA GLU A 75 6.96 6.39 8.31
C GLU A 75 5.70 7.25 8.11
N LEU A 76 5.74 8.20 7.17
CA LEU A 76 4.58 9.03 6.82
C LEU A 76 3.45 8.17 6.23
N TYR A 77 3.77 7.27 5.31
CA TYR A 77 2.79 6.41 4.64
C TYR A 77 2.10 5.45 5.62
N THR A 78 2.79 4.99 6.66
CA THR A 78 2.21 4.16 7.72
C THR A 78 1.05 4.86 8.43
N ARG A 79 1.11 6.19 8.56
CA ARG A 79 0.03 7.00 9.16
C ARG A 79 -1.25 6.90 8.32
N LEU A 80 -1.11 6.88 6.99
CA LEU A 80 -2.25 6.67 6.08
C LEU A 80 -2.79 5.23 6.16
N LEU A 81 -1.92 4.23 6.26
CA LEU A 81 -2.31 2.82 6.39
C LEU A 81 -3.02 2.51 7.71
N THR A 82 -2.78 3.31 8.74
CA THR A 82 -3.37 3.17 10.07
C THR A 82 -4.40 4.26 10.38
N SER A 83 -4.77 5.06 9.38
CA SER A 83 -5.68 6.18 9.52
C SER A 83 -7.04 5.76 10.09
N PRO A 84 -7.66 6.57 10.98
CA PRO A 84 -9.04 6.36 11.41
C PRO A 84 -10.03 6.62 10.27
N ASN A 85 -9.66 7.36 9.22
CA ASN A 85 -10.48 7.57 8.04
C ASN A 85 -10.49 6.30 7.18
N TYR A 86 -11.64 5.62 7.15
CA TYR A 86 -11.81 4.38 6.38
C TYR A 86 -11.48 4.55 4.89
N VAL A 87 -11.88 5.67 4.28
CA VAL A 87 -11.67 5.91 2.85
C VAL A 87 -10.19 6.10 2.57
N THR A 88 -9.51 6.96 3.34
CA THR A 88 -8.06 7.18 3.20
C THR A 88 -7.30 5.88 3.41
N ARG A 89 -7.57 5.18 4.52
CA ARG A 89 -6.94 3.88 4.81
C ARG A 89 -7.13 2.88 3.68
N ARG A 90 -8.35 2.73 3.16
CA ARG A 90 -8.65 1.82 2.05
C ARG A 90 -7.90 2.21 0.77
N GLN A 91 -7.89 3.49 0.42
CA GLN A 91 -7.25 3.97 -0.80
C GLN A 91 -5.72 3.85 -0.72
N SER A 92 -5.13 4.11 0.45
CA SER A 92 -3.69 3.97 0.67
C SER A 92 -3.25 2.51 0.64
N VAL A 93 -4.01 1.58 1.24
CA VAL A 93 -3.72 0.13 1.12
C VAL A 93 -3.80 -0.32 -0.33
N LYS A 94 -4.85 0.09 -1.07
CA LYS A 94 -5.00 -0.24 -2.48
C LYS A 94 -3.81 0.30 -3.29
N PHE A 95 -3.49 1.58 -3.11
CA PHE A 95 -2.43 2.22 -3.84
C PHE A 95 -1.06 1.61 -3.54
N LEU A 96 -0.76 1.30 -2.27
CA LEU A 96 0.47 0.63 -1.88
C LEU A 96 0.65 -0.71 -2.62
N SER A 97 -0.43 -1.49 -2.77
CA SER A 97 -0.36 -2.77 -3.48
C SER A 97 -0.07 -2.61 -4.96
N GLU A 98 -0.66 -1.61 -5.62
CA GLU A 98 -0.39 -1.28 -7.03
C GLU A 98 1.06 -0.80 -7.17
N PHE A 99 1.44 0.16 -6.33
CA PHE A 99 2.75 0.80 -6.30
C PHE A 99 3.93 -0.17 -6.06
N LEU A 100 3.83 -1.07 -5.09
CA LEU A 100 4.93 -1.99 -4.75
C LEU A 100 5.15 -3.09 -5.80
N LEU A 101 4.13 -3.42 -6.59
CA LEU A 101 4.20 -4.51 -7.57
C LEU A 101 4.77 -4.08 -8.92
N GLU A 102 5.00 -2.78 -9.12
CA GLU A 102 5.62 -2.26 -10.34
C GLU A 102 7.10 -2.65 -10.46
N ALA A 103 7.55 -2.91 -11.70
CA ALA A 103 8.89 -3.43 -11.97
C ALA A 103 10.03 -2.53 -11.44
N PRO A 104 9.97 -1.18 -11.56
CA PRO A 104 10.99 -0.29 -10.99
C PRO A 104 11.07 -0.35 -9.46
N ASN A 105 9.98 -0.71 -8.79
CA ASN A 105 9.88 -0.75 -7.33
C ASN A 105 10.26 -2.10 -6.73
N ALA A 106 10.71 -3.08 -7.53
CA ALA A 106 11.01 -4.42 -7.06
C ALA A 106 12.04 -4.47 -5.91
N ARG A 107 13.01 -3.54 -5.86
CA ARG A 107 13.97 -3.44 -4.74
C ARG A 107 13.30 -2.93 -3.46
N ILE A 108 12.45 -1.91 -3.59
CA ILE A 108 11.67 -1.32 -2.49
C ILE A 108 10.72 -2.38 -1.93
N MET A 109 9.99 -3.09 -2.78
CA MET A 109 9.11 -4.20 -2.38
C MET A 109 9.87 -5.28 -1.61
N LYS A 110 11.04 -5.72 -2.11
CA LYS A 110 11.86 -6.72 -1.41
C LYS A 110 12.28 -6.27 -0.02
N ARG A 111 12.60 -4.99 0.17
CA ARG A 111 12.90 -4.42 1.50
C ARG A 111 11.63 -4.39 2.37
N TYR A 112 10.54 -3.85 1.84
CA TYR A 112 9.26 -3.67 2.53
C TYR A 112 8.74 -4.98 3.12
N ILE A 113 8.71 -6.07 2.34
CA ILE A 113 8.15 -7.34 2.81
C ILE A 113 9.01 -8.07 3.86
N THR A 114 10.24 -7.61 4.12
CA THR A 114 11.12 -8.19 5.15
C THR A 114 10.94 -7.55 6.52
N GLU A 115 10.20 -6.44 6.61
CA GLU A 115 10.04 -5.70 7.85
C GLU A 115 8.76 -6.11 8.59
N VAL A 116 8.94 -6.58 9.83
CA VAL A 116 7.85 -7.08 10.68
C VAL A 116 6.76 -6.02 10.89
N ARG A 117 7.12 -4.74 11.06
CA ARG A 117 6.15 -3.65 11.23
C ARG A 117 5.08 -3.61 10.13
N PHE A 118 5.46 -3.88 8.87
CA PHE A 118 4.52 -3.86 7.75
C PHE A 118 3.69 -5.12 7.67
N LEU A 119 4.25 -6.27 8.06
CA LEU A 119 3.49 -7.50 8.23
C LEU A 119 2.39 -7.34 9.28
N ASN A 120 2.68 -6.66 10.40
CA ASN A 120 1.74 -6.45 11.50
C ASN A 120 0.52 -5.63 11.08
N ILE A 121 0.74 -4.61 10.24
CA ILE A 121 -0.35 -3.82 9.65
C ILE A 121 -1.26 -4.73 8.80
N MET A 122 -0.69 -5.60 7.96
CA MET A 122 -1.46 -6.50 7.11
C MET A 122 -2.25 -7.55 7.90
N ILE A 123 -1.63 -8.13 8.93
CA ILE A 123 -2.29 -9.08 9.85
C ILE A 123 -3.44 -8.39 10.58
N THR A 124 -3.23 -7.18 11.11
CA THR A 124 -4.25 -6.40 11.80
C THR A 124 -5.45 -6.10 10.90
N LEU A 125 -5.20 -5.67 9.66
CA LEU A 125 -6.27 -5.40 8.69
C LEU A 125 -7.08 -6.66 8.39
N LEU A 126 -6.42 -7.80 8.14
CA LEU A 126 -7.08 -9.07 7.87
C LEU A 126 -7.87 -9.57 9.09
N LYS A 127 -7.32 -9.42 10.30
CA LYS A 127 -7.96 -9.78 11.57
C LYS A 127 -9.32 -9.09 11.73
N VAL A 128 -9.44 -7.81 11.39
CA VAL A 128 -10.72 -7.07 11.47
C VAL A 128 -11.80 -7.72 10.60
N PHE A 129 -11.46 -8.12 9.37
CA PHE A 129 -12.42 -8.80 8.49
C PHE A 129 -12.78 -10.21 8.97
N VAL A 130 -11.81 -10.96 9.51
CA VAL A 130 -12.02 -12.35 9.97
C VAL A 130 -12.69 -12.42 11.35
N ALA A 131 -12.50 -11.43 12.21
CA ALA A 131 -13.07 -11.41 13.57
C ALA A 131 -14.50 -10.85 13.63
N ASN A 132 -14.96 -10.10 12.62
CA ASN A 132 -16.30 -9.49 12.63
C ASN A 132 -17.41 -10.55 12.85
N PRO A 133 -18.22 -10.49 13.92
CA PRO A 133 -19.29 -11.48 14.12
C PRO A 133 -20.43 -11.34 13.10
N ASN A 134 -20.63 -10.14 12.55
CA ASN A 134 -21.69 -9.80 11.60
C ASN A 134 -21.10 -9.57 10.19
N LYS A 135 -20.31 -10.53 9.69
CA LYS A 135 -19.70 -10.42 8.35
C LYS A 135 -20.78 -10.34 7.27
N PRO A 136 -20.71 -9.34 6.37
CA PRO A 136 -21.54 -9.34 5.17
C PRO A 136 -21.26 -10.58 4.31
N ARG A 137 -22.28 -11.10 3.63
CA ARG A 137 -22.18 -12.29 2.77
C ARG A 137 -21.08 -12.18 1.72
N SER A 138 -20.93 -11.01 1.09
CA SER A 138 -19.88 -10.74 0.10
C SER A 138 -18.45 -10.88 0.67
N ILE A 139 -18.25 -10.56 1.95
CA ILE A 139 -16.96 -10.75 2.63
C ILE A 139 -16.72 -12.23 2.91
N ILE A 140 -17.76 -12.97 3.32
CA ILE A 140 -17.67 -14.42 3.54
C ILE A 140 -17.29 -15.12 2.23
N GLU A 141 -17.98 -14.79 1.13
CA GLU A 141 -17.72 -15.33 -0.21
C GLU A 141 -16.28 -15.02 -0.64
N ALA A 142 -15.82 -13.78 -0.54
CA ALA A 142 -14.45 -13.40 -0.86
C ALA A 142 -13.40 -14.16 -0.04
N LEU A 143 -13.63 -14.36 1.27
CA LEU A 143 -12.73 -15.13 2.13
C LEU A 143 -12.71 -16.62 1.78
N ILE A 144 -13.84 -17.19 1.36
CA ILE A 144 -13.94 -18.59 0.92
C ILE A 144 -13.23 -18.77 -0.43
N GLU A 145 -13.46 -17.88 -1.39
CA GLU A 145 -12.82 -17.90 -2.71
C GLU A 145 -11.29 -17.85 -2.60
N ASN A 146 -10.78 -17.00 -1.70
CA ASN A 146 -9.33 -16.82 -1.49
C ASN A 146 -8.74 -17.77 -0.43
N ARG A 147 -9.56 -18.65 0.17
CA ARG A 147 -9.20 -19.45 1.35
C ARG A 147 -7.90 -20.21 1.19
N ARG A 148 -7.74 -20.94 0.09
CA ARG A 148 -6.57 -21.81 -0.13
C ARG A 148 -5.28 -21.01 -0.12
N GLU A 149 -5.26 -19.88 -0.83
CA GLU A 149 -4.08 -19.04 -0.92
C GLU A 149 -3.83 -18.28 0.39
N LEU A 150 -4.87 -17.75 1.03
CA LEU A 150 -4.74 -17.10 2.34
C LEU A 150 -4.14 -18.03 3.40
N LEU A 151 -4.65 -19.27 3.50
CA LEU A 151 -4.12 -20.24 4.46
C LEU A 151 -2.67 -20.61 4.14
N LYS A 152 -2.35 -20.83 2.86
CA LYS A 152 -0.98 -21.11 2.43
C LYS A 152 -0.04 -19.95 2.75
N LEU A 153 -0.44 -18.71 2.48
CA LEU A 153 0.36 -17.53 2.78
C LEU A 153 0.59 -17.41 4.29
N LEU A 154 -0.48 -17.45 5.09
CA LEU A 154 -0.40 -17.33 6.54
C LEU A 154 0.46 -18.42 7.18
N GLN A 155 0.34 -19.68 6.73
CA GLN A 155 1.14 -20.79 7.26
C GLN A 155 2.63 -20.70 6.91
N ASN A 156 2.96 -20.06 5.78
CA ASN A 156 4.33 -19.88 5.32
C ASN A 156 4.97 -18.57 5.82
N LEU A 157 4.24 -17.74 6.56
CA LEU A 157 4.83 -16.55 7.18
C LEU A 157 5.92 -16.99 8.17
N PRO A 158 7.09 -16.33 8.14
CA PRO A 158 8.17 -16.64 9.07
C PRO A 158 7.66 -16.48 10.50
N THR A 159 7.95 -17.46 11.36
CA THR A 159 7.71 -17.33 12.80
C THR A 159 8.59 -16.22 13.34
N SER A 160 7.97 -15.27 14.04
CA SER A 160 8.72 -14.17 14.64
C SER A 160 9.52 -14.71 15.82
N LYS A 161 10.84 -14.57 15.78
CA LYS A 161 11.68 -14.93 16.93
C LYS A 161 11.53 -13.84 18.00
N GLY A 162 10.48 -13.94 18.81
CA GLY A 162 10.26 -13.08 19.98
C GLY A 162 8.98 -12.25 19.99
N GLU A 163 8.10 -12.35 18.98
CA GLU A 163 6.77 -11.71 19.00
C GLU A 163 5.66 -12.77 19.05
N ASP A 164 5.47 -13.36 20.24
CA ASP A 164 4.42 -14.37 20.48
C ASP A 164 3.02 -13.86 20.09
N GLU A 165 2.77 -12.56 20.26
CA GLU A 165 1.49 -11.92 19.93
C GLU A 165 1.13 -12.04 18.45
N LEU A 166 2.09 -11.86 17.53
CA LEU A 166 1.81 -12.01 16.09
C LEU A 166 1.51 -13.44 15.70
N ASP A 167 2.24 -14.38 16.27
CA ASP A 167 2.01 -15.80 16.01
C ASP A 167 0.62 -16.22 16.52
N GLU A 168 0.19 -15.68 17.67
CA GLU A 168 -1.18 -15.85 18.20
C GLU A 168 -2.24 -15.21 17.28
N GLU A 169 -2.07 -13.96 16.87
CA GLU A 169 -2.99 -13.27 15.97
C GLU A 169 -3.14 -14.02 14.64
N ARG A 170 -2.02 -14.44 14.06
CA ARG A 170 -2.00 -15.26 12.83
C ARG A 170 -2.79 -16.56 13.02
N ASN A 171 -2.59 -17.26 14.14
CA ASN A 171 -3.30 -18.50 14.42
C ASN A 171 -4.81 -18.28 14.57
N LEU A 172 -5.23 -17.19 15.21
CA LEU A 172 -6.64 -16.81 15.31
C LEU A 172 -7.27 -16.54 13.93
N ILE A 173 -6.55 -15.85 13.05
CA ILE A 173 -7.00 -15.61 11.67
C ILE A 173 -7.15 -16.94 10.91
N ILE A 174 -6.15 -17.82 10.98
CA ILE A 174 -6.19 -19.15 10.33
C ILE A 174 -7.43 -19.92 10.79
N GLN A 175 -7.67 -20.00 12.10
CA GLN A 175 -8.83 -20.68 12.66
C GLN A 175 -10.15 -20.04 12.21
N GLY A 176 -10.21 -18.70 12.18
CA GLY A 176 -11.38 -17.97 11.70
C GLY A 176 -11.74 -18.29 10.25
N ILE A 177 -10.75 -18.29 9.35
CA ILE A 177 -10.92 -18.64 7.94
C ILE A 177 -11.33 -20.11 7.78
N GLN A 178 -10.76 -21.02 8.57
CA GLN A 178 -11.11 -22.45 8.52
C GLN A 178 -12.57 -22.71 8.91
N LYS A 179 -13.09 -22.00 9.92
CA LYS A 179 -14.46 -22.16 10.42
C LYS A 179 -15.53 -21.75 9.40
N LEU A 180 -15.26 -20.76 8.55
CA LEU A 180 -16.22 -20.27 7.55
C LEU A 180 -16.71 -21.36 6.58
N ALA A 181 -15.89 -22.37 6.30
CA ALA A 181 -16.25 -23.45 5.39
C ALA A 181 -17.07 -24.57 6.03
N CYS A 182 -17.04 -24.70 7.36
CA CYS A 182 -17.92 -25.64 8.08
C CYS A 182 -19.34 -25.11 8.20
N SER A 183 -19.57 -23.81 7.98
CA SER A 183 -20.89 -23.16 8.10
C SER A 183 -21.69 -23.16 6.80
N SER A 184 -21.06 -23.55 5.70
CA SER A 184 -21.62 -23.55 4.33
C SER A 184 -21.86 -24.96 3.78
N ALA A 185 -21.89 -25.97 4.66
CA ALA A 185 -22.23 -27.36 4.35
C ALA A 185 -23.57 -27.74 4.98
#